data_AF-A0A523M0L2-F1
#
_entry.id   AF-A0A523M0L2-F1
#
_cell.length_a   1.000
_cell.length_b   1.000
_cell.length_c   1.000
_cell.angle_alpha   90.00
_cell.angle_beta   90.00
_cell.angle_gamma   90.00
#
_symmetry.space_group_name_H-M   'P 1'
#
loop_
_entity.id
_entity.type
_entity.pdbx_description
1 polymer ?
#
loop_
_entity_poly.entity_id
_entity_poly.type
_entity_poly.pdbx_seq_one_letter_code
_entity_poly.pdbx_strand_id
1 'polypeptide(L)'
;MLRDEVTGVDYQFLLGKVFRLQDQVYIASALSCSDGIDVVRATTQMHGEDVMRCFPAHLVVEHLVYDEEIELGDVGLVGWG
;
A
#
# COMPACT_ATOMS: atom_id res chain seq x y z
N MET A 1 -4.37 5.53 13.28
CA MET A 1 -5.40 6.12 12.39
C MET A 1 -4.97 5.69 11.00
N LEU A 2 -5.69 4.79 10.31
CA LEU A 2 -5.27 4.19 9.03
C LEU A 2 -5.48 5.13 7.83
N ARG A 3 -5.32 6.42 8.07
CA ARG A 3 -5.57 7.47 7.12
C ARG A 3 -4.49 8.50 7.34
N ASP A 4 -3.75 8.77 6.28
CA ASP A 4 -2.81 9.87 6.26
C ASP A 4 -3.60 11.18 6.20
N GLU A 5 -3.58 11.96 7.28
CA GLU A 5 -4.28 13.26 7.32
C GLU A 5 -3.59 14.33 6.46
N VAL A 6 -2.31 14.13 6.12
CA VAL A 6 -1.52 15.08 5.30
C VAL A 6 -1.80 14.86 3.83
N THR A 7 -1.82 13.61 3.38
CA THR A 7 -2.06 13.25 1.97
C THR A 7 -3.51 12.90 1.68
N GLY A 8 -4.34 12.69 2.71
CA GLY A 8 -5.75 12.30 2.59
C GLY A 8 -5.97 10.83 2.21
N VAL A 9 -4.89 10.04 2.06
CA VAL A 9 -4.93 8.65 1.60
C VAL A 9 -5.44 7.74 2.72
N ASP A 10 -6.51 7.00 2.42
CA ASP A 10 -6.98 5.90 3.27
C ASP A 10 -6.25 4.63 2.85
N TYR A 11 -5.33 4.14 3.68
CA TYR A 11 -4.51 2.97 3.35
C TYR A 11 -5.28 1.65 3.36
N GLN A 12 -6.57 1.62 3.74
CA GLN A 12 -7.39 0.41 3.69
C GLN A 12 -7.44 -0.24 2.30
N PHE A 13 -7.30 0.55 1.23
CA PHE A 13 -7.26 0.02 -0.14
C PHE A 13 -6.10 -0.94 -0.41
N LEU A 14 -5.06 -0.93 0.44
CA LEU A 14 -3.91 -1.83 0.32
C LEU A 14 -4.28 -3.27 0.68
N LEU A 15 -5.34 -3.52 1.47
CA LEU A 15 -5.72 -4.87 1.86
C LEU A 15 -6.06 -5.73 0.63
N GLY A 16 -5.41 -6.90 0.52
CA GLY A 16 -5.54 -7.82 -0.61
C GLY A 16 -4.78 -7.39 -1.86
N LYS A 17 -4.12 -6.23 -1.87
CA LYS A 17 -3.32 -5.78 -3.01
C LYS A 17 -1.98 -6.53 -3.07
N VAL A 18 -1.54 -6.73 -4.30
CA VAL A 18 -0.25 -7.32 -4.60
C VAL A 18 0.73 -6.19 -4.92
N PHE A 19 1.91 -6.24 -4.31
CA PHE A 19 2.99 -5.31 -4.58
C PHE A 19 4.31 -6.06 -4.77
N ARG A 20 5.23 -5.46 -5.51
CA ARG A 20 6.54 -6.05 -5.78
C ARG A 20 7.62 -5.15 -5.20
N LEU A 21 8.43 -5.72 -4.32
CA LEU A 21 9.59 -5.06 -3.76
C LEU A 21 10.82 -5.89 -4.12
N GLN A 22 11.75 -5.30 -4.88
CA GLN A 22 12.87 -6.02 -5.48
C GLN A 22 12.37 -7.22 -6.32
N ASP A 23 12.95 -8.40 -6.15
CA ASP A 23 12.57 -9.63 -6.87
C ASP A 23 11.48 -10.45 -6.17
N GLN A 24 10.75 -9.85 -5.21
CA GLN A 24 9.77 -10.56 -4.38
C GLN A 24 8.37 -9.95 -4.51
N VAL A 25 7.38 -10.83 -4.59
CA VAL A 25 5.96 -10.47 -4.65
C VAL A 25 5.34 -10.68 -3.28
N TYR A 26 4.61 -9.67 -2.84
CA TYR A 26 3.96 -9.61 -1.54
C TYR A 26 2.45 -9.41 -1.71
N ILE A 27 1.68 -10.02 -0.82
CA ILE A 27 0.23 -9.82 -0.71
C ILE A 27 -0.04 -9.13 0.62
N ALA A 28 -0.55 -7.91 0.57
CA ALA A 28 -0.95 -7.16 1.75
C ALA A 28 -2.14 -7.84 2.44
N SER A 29 -1.95 -8.27 3.69
CA SER A 29 -2.90 -9.11 4.43
C SER A 29 -3.50 -8.43 5.65
N ALA A 30 -2.82 -7.42 6.22
CA ALA A 30 -3.37 -6.64 7.33
C ALA A 30 -2.77 -5.24 7.38
N LEU A 31 -3.47 -4.34 8.07
CA LEU A 31 -3.00 -2.99 8.38
C LEU A 31 -2.95 -2.82 9.90
N SER A 32 -1.93 -2.12 10.37
CA SER A 32 -1.77 -1.77 11.78
C SER A 32 -1.02 -0.45 11.90
N CYS A 33 -1.21 0.25 13.01
CA CYS A 33 -0.43 1.45 13.33
C CYS A 33 0.63 1.08 14.38
N SER A 34 1.90 1.35 14.11
CA SER A 34 3.03 1.15 15.02
C SER A 34 3.81 2.44 15.14
N ASP A 35 3.98 2.96 16.36
CA ASP A 35 4.74 4.19 16.63
C ASP A 35 4.28 5.40 15.81
N GLY A 36 2.97 5.49 15.51
CA GLY A 36 2.39 6.55 14.70
C GLY A 36 2.56 6.38 13.18
N ILE A 37 3.16 5.27 12.74
CA ILE A 37 3.33 4.92 11.34
C ILE A 37 2.28 3.86 10.98
N ASP A 38 1.55 4.08 9.89
CA ASP A 38 0.70 3.04 9.31
C ASP A 38 1.55 2.00 8.60
N VAL A 39 1.31 0.74 8.93
CA VAL A 39 2.10 -0.42 8.52
C VAL A 39 1.19 -1.45 7.88
N VAL A 40 1.58 -1.93 6.71
CA VAL A 40 1.02 -3.08 6.02
C VAL A 40 1.78 -4.32 6.42
N ARG A 41 1.07 -5.33 6.92
CA ARG A 41 1.60 -6.69 6.97
C ARG A 41 1.33 -7.34 5.63
N ALA A 42 2.34 -7.96 5.06
CA ALA A 42 2.23 -8.66 3.80
C ALA A 42 2.93 -10.01 3.87
N THR A 43 2.39 -10.98 3.14
CA THR A 43 2.91 -12.34 3.05
C THR A 43 3.56 -12.56 1.68
N THR A 44 4.64 -13.33 1.67
CA THR A 44 5.35 -13.78 0.46
C THR A 44 5.74 -15.24 0.62
N GLN A 45 5.86 -15.98 -0.49
CA GLN A 45 6.39 -17.34 -0.44
C GLN A 45 7.89 -17.34 -0.70
N MET A 46 8.64 -17.92 0.23
CA MET A 46 10.08 -18.16 0.10
C MET A 46 10.35 -19.62 0.35
N HIS A 47 10.98 -20.30 -0.63
CA HIS A 47 11.35 -21.72 -0.51
C HIS A 47 10.19 -22.66 -0.12
N GLY A 48 8.95 -22.30 -0.48
CA GLY A 48 7.75 -23.08 -0.15
C GLY A 48 7.14 -22.77 1.22
N GLU A 49 7.69 -21.79 1.96
CA GLU A 49 7.17 -21.32 3.24
C GLU A 49 6.56 -19.92 3.12
N ASP A 50 5.46 -19.68 3.84
CA ASP A 50 4.85 -18.36 3.94
C ASP A 50 5.61 -17.49 4.94
N VAL A 51 6.22 -16.42 4.45
CA VAL A 51 6.95 -15.44 5.24
C VAL A 51 6.13 -14.16 5.36
N MET A 52 5.86 -13.73 6.58
CA MET A 52 5.18 -12.45 6.85
C MET A 52 6.20 -11.34 7.10
N ARG A 53 5.98 -10.18 6.50
CA ARG A 53 6.79 -8.97 6.70
C ARG A 53 5.89 -7.75 6.89
N CYS A 54 6.44 -6.75 7.56
CA CYS A 54 5.77 -5.47 7.81
C CYS A 54 6.45 -4.39 6.98
N PHE A 55 5.66 -3.55 6.32
CA PHE A 55 6.13 -2.44 5.49
C PHE A 55 5.39 -1.17 5.85
N PRO A 56 6.04 0.01 5.85
CA PRO A 56 5.33 1.27 5.95
C PRO A 56 4.31 1.40 4.81
N ALA A 57 3.05 1.70 5.15
CA ALA A 57 1.95 1.73 4.19
C ALA A 57 2.20 2.71 3.04
N HIS A 58 2.75 3.90 3.36
CA HIS A 58 3.10 4.91 2.36
C HIS A 58 4.11 4.41 1.31
N LEU A 59 5.09 3.58 1.69
CA LEU A 59 6.05 3.00 0.74
C LEU A 59 5.40 1.91 -0.12
N VAL A 60 4.46 1.14 0.44
CA VAL A 60 3.77 0.10 -0.33
C VAL A 60 2.99 0.69 -1.50
N VAL A 61 2.40 1.88 -1.33
CA VAL A 61 1.67 2.57 -2.41
C VAL A 61 2.54 2.78 -3.65
N GLU A 62 3.82 3.12 -3.47
CA GLU A 62 4.77 3.34 -4.58
C GLU A 62 5.14 2.05 -5.32
N HIS A 63 4.95 0.89 -4.69
CA HIS A 63 5.37 -0.43 -5.18
C HIS A 63 4.22 -1.34 -5.57
N LEU A 64 2.98 -0.84 -5.52
CA LEU A 64 1.80 -1.57 -5.99
C LEU A 64 2.03 -2.08 -7.42
N VAL A 65 1.76 -3.35 -7.66
CA VAL A 65 1.77 -3.88 -9.02
C VAL A 65 0.46 -3.44 -9.64
N TYR A 66 0.52 -2.37 -10.43
CA TYR A 66 -0.55 -2.00 -11.33
C TYR A 66 -0.61 -3.04 -12.45
N ASP A 67 -1.53 -4.00 -12.36
CA ASP A 67 -2.28 -4.34 -13.56
C ASP A 67 -3.17 -3.12 -13.87
N GLU A 68 -3.33 -2.80 -15.14
CA GLU A 68 -3.97 -1.60 -15.68
C GLU A 68 -5.16 -1.07 -14.81
N GLU A 69 -5.19 0.26 -14.60
CA GLU A 69 -6.24 1.04 -13.88
C GLU A 69 -6.17 1.13 -12.34
N ILE A 70 -5.34 2.05 -11.83
CA ILE A 70 -5.86 2.94 -10.77
C ILE A 70 -6.14 4.27 -11.46
N GLU A 71 -7.41 4.52 -11.79
CA GLU A 71 -7.90 5.87 -11.96
C GLU A 71 -7.69 6.60 -10.62
N LEU A 72 -6.54 7.27 -10.48
CA LEU A 72 -6.41 8.37 -9.54
C LEU A 72 -7.37 9.44 -10.06
N GLY A 73 -8.61 9.39 -9.56
CA GLY A 73 -9.66 10.33 -9.92
C GLY A 73 -9.12 11.76 -9.85
N ASP A 74 -9.32 12.48 -10.96
CA ASP A 74 -8.85 13.83 -11.21
C ASP A 74 -8.67 14.65 -9.93
N VAL A 75 -7.42 14.97 -9.62
CA VAL A 75 -7.13 16.11 -8.73
C VAL A 75 -7.58 17.33 -9.50
N GLY A 76 -8.84 17.72 -9.27
CA GLY A 76 -9.48 18.85 -9.92
C GLY A 76 -8.56 20.07 -9.86
N LEU A 77 -8.02 20.44 -11.02
CA LEU A 77 -7.40 21.73 -11.25
C LEU A 77 -8.47 22.78 -10.97
N VAL A 78 -8.43 23.33 -9.76
CA VAL A 78 -9.22 24.49 -9.38
C VAL A 78 -8.76 25.63 -10.29
N GLY A 79 -9.66 26.06 -11.18
CA GLY A 79 -9.39 27.07 -12.18
C GLY A 79 -9.06 28.44 -11.59
N TRP A 80 -8.35 29.22 -12.39
CA TRP A 80 -8.38 30.68 -12.33
C TRP A 80 -8.60 31.16 -13.77
N GLY A 81 -9.87 31.46 -14.06
CA GLY A 81 -10.24 32.37 -15.13
C GLY A 81 -10.21 33.81 -14.66
#